data_AF-A0A1E4PM86-F1
#
_entry.id   AF-A0A1E4PM86-F1
#
_cell.length_a   1.000
_cell.length_b   1.000
_cell.length_c   1.000
_cell.angle_alpha   90.00
_cell.angle_beta   90.00
_cell.angle_gamma   90.00
#
_symmetry.space_group_name_H-M   'P 1'
#
loop_
_entity.id
_entity.type
_entity.pdbx_description
1 polymer ?
#
loop_
_entity_poly.entity_id
_entity_poly.type
_entity_poly.pdbx_seq_one_letter_code
_entity_poly.pdbx_strand_id
1 'polypeptide(L)'
;MEDKVESVLGFLGFVLRQLAFEAIFFWPGWAVLKVLTLGRYPRLRGQYLNLDYTEITLIVFVGVLSVFGLVVLAAKFWPEMVQVSST
;
A
#
# COMPACT_ATOMS: atom_id res chain seq x y z
N MET A 1 -18.76 4.58 32.91
CA MET A 1 -18.11 3.40 32.27
C MET A 1 -18.04 3.58 30.76
N GLU A 2 -18.87 4.47 30.18
CA GLU A 2 -18.87 4.81 28.76
C GLU A 2 -17.54 5.41 28.24
N ASP A 3 -16.83 6.22 29.02
CA ASP A 3 -15.61 6.93 28.56
C ASP A 3 -14.45 5.97 28.17
N LYS A 4 -14.40 4.79 28.82
CA LYS A 4 -13.41 3.75 28.50
C LYS A 4 -13.73 3.06 27.19
N VAL A 5 -15.01 2.88 26.87
CA VAL A 5 -15.45 2.20 25.64
C VAL A 5 -15.14 3.07 24.43
N GLU A 6 -15.41 4.37 24.50
CA GLU A 6 -15.09 5.32 23.44
C GLU A 6 -13.57 5.42 23.18
N SER A 7 -12.75 5.43 24.23
CA SER A 7 -11.29 5.42 24.10
C SER A 7 -10.77 4.13 23.45
N VAL A 8 -11.32 2.97 23.81
CA VAL A 8 -10.92 1.68 23.22
C VAL A 8 -11.34 1.60 21.75
N LEU A 9 -12.54 2.09 21.41
CA LEU A 9 -13.01 2.15 20.03
C LEU A 9 -12.18 3.12 19.18
N GLY A 10 -11.80 4.27 19.72
CA GLY A 10 -10.91 5.22 19.06
C GLY A 10 -9.52 4.63 18.80
N PHE A 11 -8.95 3.94 19.80
CA PHE A 11 -7.66 3.26 19.66
C PHE A 11 -7.73 2.12 18.63
N LEU A 12 -8.78 1.30 18.68
CA LEU A 12 -8.98 0.20 17.74
C LEU A 12 -9.17 0.73 16.31
N GLY A 13 -9.93 1.80 16.14
CA GLY A 13 -10.08 2.48 14.85
C GLY A 13 -8.76 3.03 14.31
N PHE A 14 -7.91 3.59 15.18
CA PHE A 14 -6.58 4.04 14.80
C PHE A 14 -5.68 2.88 14.35
N VAL A 15 -5.63 1.78 15.11
CA VAL A 15 -4.86 0.58 14.77
C VAL A 15 -5.36 -0.05 13.45
N LEU A 16 -6.67 -0.19 13.28
CA LEU A 16 -7.27 -0.71 12.06
C LEU A 16 -6.96 0.18 10.85
N ARG A 17 -6.97 1.51 11.02
CA ARG A 17 -6.61 2.44 9.95
C ARG A 17 -5.15 2.29 9.55
N GLN A 18 -4.25 2.13 10.52
CA GLN A 18 -2.84 1.90 10.25
C GLN A 18 -2.60 0.56 9.55
N LEU A 19 -3.24 -0.51 10.03
CA LEU A 19 -3.19 -1.83 9.39
C LEU A 19 -3.79 -1.82 7.99
N ALA A 20 -4.89 -1.10 7.78
CA ALA A 20 -5.48 -0.92 6.46
C ALA A 20 -4.54 -0.17 5.54
N PHE A 21 -3.87 0.89 6.02
CA PHE A 21 -2.87 1.60 5.24
C PHE A 21 -1.73 0.65 4.85
N GLU A 22 -1.13 -0.05 5.82
CA GLU A 22 -0.05 -0.99 5.58
C GLU A 22 -0.46 -2.11 4.62
N ALA A 23 -1.66 -2.67 4.76
CA ALA A 23 -2.20 -3.68 3.85
C ALA A 23 -2.45 -3.13 2.43
N ILE A 24 -2.96 -1.90 2.32
CA ILE A 24 -3.22 -1.23 1.03
C ILE A 24 -1.92 -0.98 0.28
N PHE A 25 -0.82 -0.62 0.95
CA PHE A 25 0.47 -0.39 0.30
C PHE A 25 1.31 -1.65 0.17
N PHE A 26 1.13 -2.63 1.04
CA PHE A 26 1.79 -3.93 0.93
C PHE A 26 1.44 -4.63 -0.38
N TRP A 27 0.16 -4.60 -0.78
CA TRP A 27 -0.29 -5.30 -1.98
C TRP A 27 0.32 -4.78 -3.30
N PRO A 28 0.31 -3.46 -3.60
CA PRO A 28 0.96 -2.92 -4.79
C PRO A 28 2.48 -3.10 -4.72
N GLY A 29 3.10 -2.94 -3.55
CA GLY A 29 4.53 -3.19 -3.39
C GLY A 29 4.92 -4.63 -3.69
N TRP A 30 4.10 -5.57 -3.21
CA TRP A 30 4.25 -6.99 -3.47
C TRP A 30 4.10 -7.31 -4.96
N ALA A 31 3.06 -6.76 -5.59
CA ALA A 31 2.82 -6.94 -7.02
C ALA A 31 3.98 -6.40 -7.87
N VAL A 32 4.46 -5.19 -7.57
CA VAL A 32 5.58 -4.57 -8.27
C VAL A 32 6.87 -5.36 -8.09
N LEU A 33 7.21 -5.76 -6.86
CA LEU A 33 8.38 -6.60 -6.61
C LEU A 33 8.29 -7.94 -7.32
N LYS A 34 7.10 -8.55 -7.34
CA LYS A 34 6.86 -9.81 -8.05
C LYS A 34 7.06 -9.64 -9.56
N VAL A 35 6.60 -8.55 -10.15
CA VAL A 35 6.84 -8.25 -11.56
C VAL A 35 8.33 -7.98 -11.83
N LEU A 36 8.97 -7.11 -11.05
CA LEU A 36 10.37 -6.72 -11.22
C LEU A 36 11.34 -7.89 -11.04
N THR A 37 11.02 -8.81 -10.14
CA THR A 37 11.86 -9.98 -9.87
C THR A 37 11.44 -11.23 -10.65
N LEU A 38 10.55 -11.09 -11.66
CA LEU A 38 10.06 -12.19 -12.49
C LEU A 38 9.42 -13.33 -11.67
N GLY A 39 8.72 -12.97 -10.61
CA GLY A 39 8.04 -13.89 -9.69
C GLY A 39 8.97 -14.53 -8.66
N ARG A 40 10.24 -14.14 -8.62
CA ARG A 40 11.26 -14.78 -7.76
C ARG A 40 11.26 -14.24 -6.33
N TYR A 41 10.72 -13.04 -6.12
CA TYR A 41 10.57 -12.39 -4.82
C TYR A 41 9.21 -11.67 -4.71
N PRO A 42 8.57 -11.65 -3.52
CA PRO A 42 8.96 -12.37 -2.32
C PRO A 42 8.65 -13.87 -2.40
N ARG A 43 9.51 -14.67 -1.77
CA ARG A 43 9.42 -16.14 -1.81
C ARG A 43 8.32 -16.64 -0.89
N LEU A 44 7.24 -17.14 -1.49
CA LEU A 44 6.24 -17.93 -0.78
C LEU A 44 6.81 -19.32 -0.51
N ARG A 45 7.41 -19.55 0.67
CA ARG A 45 7.75 -20.92 1.12
C ARG A 45 6.50 -21.56 1.73
N GLY A 46 5.68 -22.20 0.90
CA GLY A 46 4.43 -22.85 1.32
C GLY A 46 3.25 -21.88 1.41
N GLN A 47 2.42 -22.02 2.46
CA GLN A 47 1.18 -21.24 2.67
C GLN A 47 1.39 -19.99 3.54
N TYR A 48 2.60 -19.79 4.08
CA TYR A 48 2.95 -18.66 4.94
C TYR A 48 3.99 -17.78 4.25
N LEU A 49 3.73 -16.47 4.22
CA LEU A 49 4.74 -15.45 3.95
C LEU A 49 5.70 -15.45 5.14
N ASN A 50 6.78 -16.22 5.04
CA ASN A 50 7.90 -16.13 5.98
C ASN A 50 8.74 -14.93 5.57
N LEU A 51 8.19 -13.74 5.80
CA LEU A 51 8.85 -12.46 5.53
C LEU A 51 9.47 -11.95 6.82
N ASP A 52 10.74 -11.58 6.75
CA ASP A 52 11.36 -10.82 7.83
C ASP A 52 10.77 -9.39 7.90
N TYR A 53 10.88 -8.73 9.04
CA TYR A 53 10.42 -7.36 9.24
C TYR A 53 11.04 -6.40 8.22
N THR A 54 12.32 -6.63 7.86
CA THR A 54 13.01 -5.88 6.81
C THR A 54 12.39 -6.11 5.43
N GLU A 55 11.95 -7.33 5.13
CA GLU A 55 11.32 -7.67 3.84
C GLU A 55 9.93 -7.04 3.73
N ILE A 56 9.14 -7.07 4.82
CA ILE A 56 7.85 -6.37 4.91
C ILE A 56 8.03 -4.88 4.71
N THR A 57 9.01 -4.27 5.40
CA THR A 57 9.34 -2.84 5.27
C THR A 57 9.70 -2.49 3.81
N LEU A 58 10.52 -3.31 3.15
CA LEU A 58 10.88 -3.11 1.75
C LEU A 58 9.65 -3.17 0.83
N ILE A 59 8.78 -4.17 1.02
CA ILE A 59 7.56 -4.33 0.23
C ILE A 59 6.65 -3.11 0.40
N VAL A 60 6.39 -2.69 1.62
CA VAL A 60 5.56 -1.50 1.91
C VAL A 60 6.20 -0.25 1.29
N PHE A 61 7.51 -0.07 1.41
CA PHE A 61 8.22 1.08 0.83
C PHE A 61 8.11 1.13 -0.70
N VAL A 62 8.30 -0.01 -1.37
CA VAL A 62 8.10 -0.12 -2.83
C VAL A 62 6.64 0.16 -3.19
N GLY A 63 5.68 -0.30 -2.38
CA GLY A 63 4.27 -0.01 -2.56
C GLY A 63 3.95 1.48 -2.47
N VAL A 64 4.48 2.16 -1.45
CA VAL A 64 4.34 3.62 -1.29
C VAL A 64 4.93 4.36 -2.49
N LEU A 65 6.15 4.00 -2.92
CA LEU A 65 6.78 4.62 -4.09
C LEU A 65 5.97 4.39 -5.38
N SER A 66 5.40 3.20 -5.54
CA SER A 66 4.60 2.85 -6.71
C SER A 66 3.31 3.65 -6.76
N VAL A 67 2.58 3.73 -5.65
CA VAL A 67 1.36 4.52 -5.55
C VAL A 67 1.68 6.00 -5.71
N PHE A 68 2.75 6.49 -5.10
CA PHE A 68 3.20 7.88 -5.26
C PHE A 68 3.53 8.19 -6.72
N GLY A 69 4.27 7.31 -7.40
CA GLY A 69 4.55 7.42 -8.83
C GLY A 69 3.27 7.48 -9.67
N LEU A 70 2.29 6.61 -9.39
CA LEU A 70 0.99 6.62 -10.06
C LEU A 70 0.20 7.91 -9.82
N VAL A 71 0.23 8.45 -8.60
CA VAL A 71 -0.43 9.73 -8.28
C VAL A 71 0.24 10.89 -9.02
N VAL A 72 1.57 10.92 -9.07
CA VAL A 72 2.32 11.94 -9.81
C VAL A 72 2.06 11.83 -11.32
N LEU A 73 2.05 10.61 -11.86
CA LEU A 73 1.69 10.35 -13.25
C LEU A 73 0.27 10.83 -13.54
N ALA A 74 -0.71 10.44 -12.72
CA ALA A 74 -2.10 10.87 -12.85
C ALA A 74 -2.23 12.39 -12.79
N ALA A 75 -1.54 13.05 -11.87
CA ALA A 75 -1.51 14.52 -11.77
C ALA A 75 -0.86 15.17 -13.01
N LYS A 76 0.17 14.55 -13.59
CA LYS A 76 0.83 15.03 -14.81
C LYS A 76 -0.03 14.82 -16.07
N PHE A 77 -0.80 13.75 -16.15
CA PHE A 77 -1.70 13.45 -17.28
C PHE A 77 -3.09 14.10 -17.13
N TRP A 78 -3.46 14.54 -15.94
CA TRP A 78 -4.68 15.31 -15.67
C TRP A 78 -4.84 16.55 -16.58
N PRO A 79 -3.83 17.41 -16.81
CA PRO A 79 -3.96 18.54 -17.72
C PRO A 79 -4.27 18.12 -19.17
N GLU A 80 -3.84 16.94 -19.63
CA GLU A 80 -4.15 16.45 -20.98
C GLU A 80 -5.63 16.03 -21.12
N MET A 81 -6.20 15.40 -20.09
CA MET A 81 -7.63 15.03 -20.10
C MET A 81 -8.55 16.25 -20.04
N VAL A 82 -8.14 17.33 -19.37
CA VAL A 82 -8.92 18.58 -19.30
C VAL A 82 -8.96 19.28 -20.67
N GLN A 83 -7.90 19.21 -21.48
CA GLN A 83 -7.90 19.84 -22.81
C GLN A 83 -8.73 19.08 -23.85
N VAL A 84 -8.73 17.73 -23.81
CA VAL A 84 -9.50 16.90 -24.76
C VAL A 84 -11.01 17.06 -24.60
N SER A 85 -11.50 17.48 -23.43
CA SER A 85 -12.94 17.75 -23.21
C SER A 85 -13.42 19.12 -23.71
N SER A 86 -12.50 20.00 -24.15
CA SER A 86 -12.79 21.39 -24.53
C SER A 86 -12.71 21.67 -26.04
N THR A 87 -12.51 20.62 -26.85
CA THR A 87 -12.59 20.66 -28.32
C THR A 87 -13.74 19.79 -28.78
#